data_AF-G7LXC1-F1
#
_entry.id   AF-G7LXC1-F1
#
_cell.length_a   1.000
_cell.length_b   1.000
_cell.length_c   1.000
_cell.angle_alpha   90.00
_cell.angle_beta   90.00
_cell.angle_gamma   90.00
#
_symmetry.space_group_name_H-M   'P 1'
#
loop_
_entity.id
_entity.type
_entity.pdbx_description
1 polymer ?
#
loop_
_entity_poly.entity_id
_entity_poly.type
_entity_poly.pdbx_seq_one_letter_code
_entity_poly.pdbx_strand_id
1 'polypeptide(L)'
;MNENKNNSQKGMKTLNKLFNSIDNLLNEEREQKLKLKLAKEIKNIIFTDEIVTKLNENDFSGLIDEDDNDNDITRLFASIFPIFVKQGDVIFRLYKHKIEVDLSDEMRDRYIYIFSDGRLTSGLFQCFKLSDDEYVYGLKRIIDAVPLFKTAIINTLDNFRKNINVLNDKMENSKNRELLAEKNYNKLLGYLLKVQ
;
A
#
# COMPACT_ATOMS: atom_id res chain seq x y z
N MET A 1 45.83 21.59 -36.47
CA MET A 1 44.48 22.13 -36.74
C MET A 1 43.33 21.13 -36.49
N ASN A 2 43.54 20.01 -35.79
CA ASN A 2 42.51 18.94 -35.60
C ASN A 2 42.03 18.70 -34.15
N GLU A 3 42.63 19.32 -33.13
CA GLU A 3 42.23 19.07 -31.72
C GLU A 3 41.00 19.89 -31.27
N ASN A 4 40.81 21.10 -31.82
CA ASN A 4 39.68 21.97 -31.46
C ASN A 4 38.31 21.51 -31.98
N LYS A 5 38.25 20.69 -33.05
CA LYS A 5 36.99 20.13 -33.57
C LYS A 5 36.47 18.96 -32.71
N ASN A 6 37.36 18.18 -32.09
CA ASN A 6 36.97 17.03 -31.27
C ASN A 6 36.45 17.45 -29.88
N ASN A 7 36.99 18.53 -29.29
CA ASN A 7 36.50 19.06 -28.02
C ASN A 7 35.11 19.72 -28.12
N SER A 8 34.80 20.41 -29.23
CA SER A 8 33.48 21.00 -29.42
C SER A 8 32.39 19.93 -29.61
N GLN A 9 32.67 18.86 -30.37
CA GLN A 9 31.75 17.72 -30.50
C GLN A 9 31.54 16.95 -29.19
N LYS A 10 32.57 16.85 -28.33
CA LYS A 10 32.47 16.18 -27.03
C LYS A 10 31.65 17.01 -26.03
N GLY A 11 31.83 18.34 -26.01
CA GLY A 11 31.02 19.26 -25.21
C GLY A 11 29.55 19.29 -25.64
N MET A 12 29.28 19.26 -26.94
CA MET A 12 27.91 19.21 -27.48
C MET A 12 27.19 17.89 -27.13
N LYS A 13 27.90 16.76 -27.10
CA LYS A 13 27.35 15.48 -26.61
C LYS A 13 27.03 15.50 -25.11
N THR A 14 27.85 16.18 -24.29
CA THR A 14 27.60 16.30 -22.85
C THR A 14 26.40 17.21 -22.56
N LEU A 15 26.28 18.33 -23.27
CA LEU A 15 25.11 19.21 -23.16
C LEU A 15 23.82 18.53 -23.62
N ASN A 16 23.83 17.80 -24.73
CA ASN A 16 22.67 17.04 -25.18
C ASN A 16 22.25 15.95 -24.17
N LYS A 17 23.21 15.30 -23.53
CA LYS A 17 22.91 14.37 -22.42
C LYS A 17 22.26 15.08 -21.24
N LEU A 18 22.75 16.27 -20.87
CA LEU A 18 22.18 17.08 -19.81
C LEU A 18 20.74 17.52 -20.12
N PHE A 19 20.50 18.04 -21.34
CA PHE A 19 19.15 18.44 -21.77
C PHE A 19 18.20 17.25 -21.81
N ASN A 20 18.62 16.11 -22.35
CA ASN A 20 17.81 14.88 -22.31
C ASN A 20 17.52 14.44 -20.88
N SER A 21 18.47 14.56 -19.96
CA SER A 21 18.25 14.27 -18.53
C SER A 21 17.26 15.23 -17.89
N ILE A 22 17.31 16.52 -18.23
CA ILE A 22 16.36 17.54 -17.74
C ILE A 22 14.96 17.25 -18.29
N ASP A 23 14.83 16.99 -19.59
CA ASP A 23 13.55 16.68 -20.23
C ASP A 23 12.94 15.41 -19.64
N ASN A 24 13.76 14.37 -19.40
CA ASN A 24 13.32 13.15 -18.73
C ASN A 24 12.83 13.45 -17.31
N LEU A 25 13.56 14.26 -16.54
CA LEU A 25 13.17 14.62 -15.18
C LEU A 25 11.87 15.44 -15.14
N LEU A 26 11.69 16.38 -16.07
CA LEU A 26 10.45 17.15 -16.22
C LEU A 26 9.26 16.26 -16.61
N ASN A 27 9.49 15.29 -17.50
CA ASN A 27 8.47 14.32 -17.90
C ASN A 27 8.09 13.40 -16.73
N GLU A 28 9.05 12.91 -15.96
CA GLU A 28 8.81 12.10 -14.76
C GLU A 28 8.05 12.89 -13.68
N GLU A 29 8.41 14.15 -13.44
CA GLU A 29 7.70 15.01 -12.48
C GLU A 29 6.24 15.24 -12.92
N ARG A 30 6.02 15.42 -14.23
CA ARG A 30 4.69 15.63 -14.80
C ARG A 30 3.83 14.37 -14.68
N GLU A 31 4.40 13.21 -14.99
CA GLU A 31 3.75 11.91 -14.80
C GLU A 31 3.38 11.69 -13.32
N GLN A 32 4.33 11.96 -12.42
CA GLN A 32 4.12 11.80 -10.99
C GLN A 32 3.00 12.70 -10.45
N LYS A 33 2.92 13.96 -10.92
CA LYS A 33 1.81 14.87 -10.61
C LYS A 33 0.45 14.32 -11.05
N LEU A 34 0.38 13.68 -12.22
CA LEU A 34 -0.85 13.07 -12.72
C LEU A 34 -1.25 11.85 -11.89
N LYS A 35 -0.30 10.97 -11.56
CA LYS A 35 -0.53 9.81 -10.68
C LYS A 35 -1.04 10.24 -9.31
N LEU A 36 -0.40 11.24 -8.70
CA LEU A 36 -0.82 11.82 -7.42
C LEU A 36 -2.24 12.38 -7.47
N LYS A 37 -2.58 13.10 -8.54
CA LYS A 37 -3.92 13.65 -8.71
C LYS A 37 -4.95 12.52 -8.78
N LEU A 38 -4.72 11.51 -9.62
CA LEU A 38 -5.61 10.35 -9.73
C LEU A 38 -5.74 9.59 -8.41
N ALA A 39 -4.63 9.37 -7.70
CA ALA A 39 -4.62 8.69 -6.42
C ALA A 39 -5.46 9.41 -5.37
N LYS A 40 -5.37 10.74 -5.33
CA LYS A 40 -6.22 11.58 -4.46
C LYS A 40 -7.69 11.42 -4.81
N GLU A 41 -8.06 11.48 -6.09
CA GLU A 41 -9.46 11.29 -6.51
C GLU A 41 -9.99 9.92 -6.11
N ILE A 42 -9.27 8.84 -6.42
CA ILE A 42 -9.66 7.47 -6.05
C ILE A 42 -9.82 7.35 -4.53
N LYS A 43 -8.83 7.84 -3.77
CA LYS A 43 -8.86 7.80 -2.31
C LYS A 43 -10.05 8.58 -1.75
N ASN A 44 -10.32 9.78 -2.24
CA ASN A 44 -11.42 10.63 -1.77
C ASN A 44 -12.78 10.02 -2.10
N ILE A 45 -12.90 9.35 -3.25
CA ILE A 45 -14.14 8.64 -3.58
C ILE A 45 -14.33 7.47 -2.63
N ILE A 46 -13.30 6.67 -2.31
CA ILE A 46 -13.40 5.54 -1.38
C ILE A 46 -13.67 6.00 0.06
N PHE A 47 -12.86 6.93 0.57
CA PHE A 47 -12.89 7.43 1.94
C PHE A 47 -13.59 8.78 1.98
N THR A 48 -14.91 8.75 1.78
CA THR A 48 -15.76 9.94 1.91
C THR A 48 -15.73 10.47 3.34
N ASP A 49 -16.13 11.73 3.53
CA ASP A 49 -16.20 12.34 4.87
C ASP A 49 -17.06 11.52 5.84
N GLU A 50 -18.16 10.91 5.36
CA GLU A 50 -18.96 9.97 6.17
C GLU A 50 -18.14 8.76 6.64
N ILE A 51 -17.40 8.12 5.73
CA ILE A 51 -16.56 6.96 6.06
C ILE A 51 -15.42 7.35 6.99
N VAL A 52 -14.77 8.48 6.73
CA VAL A 52 -13.69 9.00 7.59
C VAL A 52 -14.24 9.34 8.97
N THR A 53 -15.42 9.95 9.06
CA THR A 53 -16.07 10.26 10.33
C THR A 53 -16.38 8.97 11.09
N LYS A 54 -17.03 7.98 10.45
CA LYS A 54 -17.28 6.67 11.08
C LYS A 54 -15.99 5.97 11.51
N LEU A 55 -14.92 6.04 10.72
CA LEU A 55 -13.62 5.48 11.11
C LEU A 55 -13.04 6.17 12.34
N ASN A 56 -13.17 7.50 12.44
CA ASN A 56 -12.71 8.28 13.58
C ASN A 56 -13.63 8.15 14.81
N GLU A 57 -14.93 7.93 14.64
CA GLU A 57 -15.87 7.64 15.75
C GLU A 57 -15.60 6.28 16.40
N ASN A 58 -15.01 5.36 15.64
CA ASN A 58 -14.50 4.09 16.14
C ASN A 58 -13.03 4.23 16.59
N ASP A 59 -12.61 5.41 17.08
CA ASP A 59 -11.26 5.62 17.61
C ASP A 59 -10.95 4.57 18.69
N PHE A 60 -9.95 3.75 18.42
CA PHE A 60 -9.60 2.57 19.21
C PHE A 60 -8.63 2.88 20.35
N SER A 61 -8.35 4.17 20.57
CA SER A 61 -7.54 4.68 21.69
C SER A 61 -8.01 4.14 23.05
N GLY A 62 -9.32 3.94 23.25
CA GLY A 62 -9.87 3.37 24.49
C GLY A 62 -9.83 1.83 24.64
N LEU A 63 -9.28 1.08 23.66
CA LEU A 63 -9.16 -0.39 23.73
C LEU A 63 -7.71 -0.87 23.93
N ILE A 64 -6.76 0.05 24.02
CA ILE A 64 -5.33 -0.21 24.16
C ILE A 64 -4.90 0.51 25.43
N ASP A 65 -4.27 -0.21 26.36
CA ASP A 65 -3.76 0.41 27.60
C ASP A 65 -2.85 1.60 27.24
N GLU A 66 -3.15 2.76 27.82
CA GLU A 66 -2.56 4.10 27.53
C GLU A 66 -1.05 4.21 27.84
N ASP A 67 -0.40 3.11 28.22
CA ASP A 67 1.03 3.06 28.53
C ASP A 67 1.84 2.65 27.29
N ASP A 68 1.93 3.55 26.30
CA ASP A 68 3.16 3.85 25.55
C ASP A 68 2.87 4.73 24.31
N ASN A 69 3.11 6.04 24.44
CA ASN A 69 3.32 7.01 23.34
C ASN A 69 2.32 6.95 22.17
N ASP A 70 1.14 7.49 22.45
CA ASP A 70 -0.15 7.18 21.84
C ASP A 70 -0.47 7.90 20.51
N ASN A 71 0.47 7.93 19.57
CA ASN A 71 0.20 8.40 18.19
C ASN A 71 0.55 7.39 17.10
N ASP A 72 1.38 6.39 17.41
CA ASP A 72 1.81 5.39 16.43
C ASP A 72 0.94 4.13 16.42
N ILE A 73 0.33 3.73 17.56
CA ILE A 73 -0.42 2.47 17.66
C ILE A 73 -1.84 2.58 17.06
N THR A 74 -2.53 3.70 17.27
CA THR A 74 -3.83 4.00 16.62
C THR A 74 -3.66 4.13 15.10
N ARG A 75 -2.52 4.66 14.64
CA ARG A 75 -2.10 4.63 13.23
C ARG A 75 -1.81 3.20 12.75
N LEU A 76 -1.20 2.37 13.59
CA LEU A 76 -0.90 0.97 13.32
C LEU A 76 -2.19 0.18 13.12
N PHE A 77 -3.20 0.32 13.97
CA PHE A 77 -4.46 -0.42 13.82
C PHE A 77 -5.23 -0.02 12.55
N ALA A 78 -5.27 1.28 12.24
CA ALA A 78 -5.77 1.79 10.95
C ALA A 78 -4.93 1.35 9.73
N SER A 79 -3.72 0.82 9.96
CA SER A 79 -2.81 0.29 8.95
C SER A 79 -2.76 -1.25 8.90
N ILE A 80 -3.27 -1.96 9.92
CA ILE A 80 -3.09 -3.42 10.08
C ILE A 80 -4.27 -4.25 9.58
N PHE A 81 -5.52 -3.76 9.64
CA PHE A 81 -6.67 -4.56 9.20
C PHE A 81 -7.15 -4.19 7.79
N PRO A 82 -6.79 -4.96 6.76
CA PRO A 82 -7.35 -4.76 5.44
C PRO A 82 -8.83 -5.10 5.41
N ILE A 83 -9.58 -4.32 4.65
CA ILE A 83 -10.94 -4.66 4.27
C ILE A 83 -10.86 -5.53 3.02
N PHE A 84 -11.34 -6.76 3.17
CA PHE A 84 -11.35 -7.74 2.09
C PHE A 84 -12.58 -7.53 1.21
N VAL A 85 -12.36 -7.39 -0.09
CA VAL A 85 -13.41 -7.31 -1.10
C VAL A 85 -13.13 -8.33 -2.18
N LYS A 86 -14.14 -9.11 -2.56
CA LYS A 86 -14.06 -10.06 -3.67
C LYS A 86 -14.96 -9.60 -4.81
N GLN A 87 -14.43 -9.58 -6.03
CA GLN A 87 -15.19 -9.27 -7.24
C GLN A 87 -14.83 -10.29 -8.32
N GLY A 88 -15.73 -11.26 -8.55
CA GLY A 88 -15.41 -12.44 -9.37
C GLY A 88 -14.24 -13.21 -8.75
N ASP A 89 -13.20 -13.46 -9.56
CA ASP A 89 -11.98 -14.16 -9.12
C ASP A 89 -10.90 -13.23 -8.54
N VAL A 90 -11.15 -11.91 -8.54
CA VAL A 90 -10.21 -10.92 -8.00
C VAL A 90 -10.46 -10.67 -6.53
N ILE A 91 -9.39 -10.68 -5.73
CA ILE A 91 -9.42 -10.34 -4.31
C ILE A 91 -8.69 -9.03 -4.09
N PHE A 92 -9.36 -8.10 -3.42
CA PHE A 92 -8.81 -6.82 -3.02
C PHE A 92 -8.61 -6.79 -1.50
N ARG A 93 -7.48 -6.26 -1.06
CA ARG A 93 -7.20 -5.88 0.33
C ARG A 93 -7.05 -4.38 0.39
N LEU A 94 -8.07 -3.71 0.89
CA LEU A 94 -8.07 -2.25 1.03
C LEU A 94 -7.48 -1.86 2.39
N TYR A 95 -6.42 -1.07 2.34
CA TYR A 95 -5.83 -0.37 3.49
C TYR A 95 -6.05 1.14 3.35
N LYS A 96 -5.89 1.89 4.44
CA LYS A 96 -5.99 3.37 4.41
C LYS A 96 -4.95 4.03 3.48
N HIS A 97 -3.81 3.39 3.27
CA HIS A 97 -2.67 3.93 2.52
C HIS A 97 -2.39 3.20 1.19
N LYS A 98 -3.01 2.04 0.94
CA LYS A 98 -2.79 1.24 -0.28
C LYS A 98 -3.97 0.31 -0.59
N ILE A 99 -3.98 -0.25 -1.79
CA ILE A 99 -4.83 -1.38 -2.17
C ILE A 99 -3.91 -2.49 -2.69
N GLU A 100 -4.07 -3.69 -2.17
CA GLU A 100 -3.48 -4.89 -2.80
C GLU A 100 -4.56 -5.59 -3.62
N VAL A 101 -4.17 -6.06 -4.80
CA VAL A 101 -5.05 -6.72 -5.78
C VAL A 101 -4.42 -8.05 -6.14
N ASP A 102 -5.08 -9.15 -5.81
CA ASP A 102 -4.69 -10.49 -6.24
C ASP A 102 -5.61 -10.89 -7.41
N LEU A 103 -5.03 -11.01 -8.61
CA LEU A 103 -5.75 -11.51 -9.79
C LEU A 103 -5.72 -13.04 -9.90
N SER A 104 -4.76 -13.67 -9.23
CA SER A 104 -4.63 -15.11 -9.07
C SER A 104 -3.86 -15.41 -7.76
N ASP A 105 -3.72 -16.69 -7.42
CA ASP A 105 -2.91 -17.11 -6.27
C ASP A 105 -1.39 -16.86 -6.47
N GLU A 106 -0.95 -16.62 -7.71
CA GLU A 106 0.45 -16.42 -8.06
C GLU A 106 0.95 -15.01 -7.72
N MET A 107 2.17 -14.92 -7.18
CA MET A 107 2.80 -13.64 -6.80
C MET A 107 2.94 -12.65 -7.96
N ARG A 108 3.15 -13.13 -9.19
CA ARG A 108 3.31 -12.28 -10.38
C ARG A 108 2.02 -11.55 -10.77
N ASP A 109 0.87 -12.10 -10.37
CA ASP A 109 -0.46 -11.59 -10.70
C ASP A 109 -1.03 -10.69 -9.60
N ARG A 110 -0.15 -10.26 -8.68
CA ARG A 110 -0.50 -9.33 -7.60
C ARG A 110 -0.08 -7.92 -7.96
N TYR A 111 -0.93 -6.95 -7.64
CA TYR A 111 -0.61 -5.54 -7.71
C TYR A 111 -0.77 -4.87 -6.35
N ILE A 112 0.07 -3.87 -6.09
CA ILE A 112 -0.02 -2.99 -4.93
C ILE A 112 -0.12 -1.56 -5.46
N TYR A 113 -1.24 -0.92 -5.18
CA TYR A 113 -1.46 0.49 -5.49
C TYR A 113 -1.32 1.34 -4.23
N ILE A 114 -0.39 2.29 -4.24
CA ILE A 114 -0.07 3.12 -3.07
C ILE A 114 -0.62 4.53 -3.30
N PHE A 115 -1.46 5.01 -2.38
CA PHE A 115 -2.14 6.29 -2.57
C PHE A 115 -1.23 7.51 -2.44
N SER A 116 -0.15 7.42 -1.64
CA SER A 116 0.70 8.57 -1.32
C SER A 116 1.44 9.14 -2.53
N ASP A 117 1.72 8.30 -3.52
CA ASP A 117 2.43 8.65 -4.75
C ASP A 117 1.69 8.15 -6.01
N GLY A 118 0.53 7.50 -5.87
CA GLY A 118 -0.20 6.92 -6.99
C GLY A 118 0.57 5.82 -7.71
N ARG A 119 1.52 5.17 -7.02
CA ARG A 119 2.36 4.13 -7.60
C ARG A 119 1.60 2.81 -7.67
N LEU A 120 1.60 2.19 -8.85
CA LEU A 120 1.22 0.79 -9.03
C LEU A 120 2.51 -0.04 -9.15
N THR A 121 2.60 -1.10 -8.35
CA THR A 121 3.70 -2.06 -8.44
C THR A 121 3.18 -3.49 -8.48
N SER A 122 3.90 -4.39 -9.15
CA SER A 122 3.59 -5.83 -9.10
C SER A 122 4.05 -6.46 -7.79
N GLY A 123 3.60 -7.67 -7.50
CA GLY A 123 4.11 -8.47 -6.38
C GLY A 123 5.59 -8.83 -6.50
N LEU A 124 6.17 -8.66 -7.70
CA LEU A 124 7.61 -8.77 -7.97
C LEU A 124 8.34 -7.42 -7.94
N PHE A 125 7.71 -6.38 -7.38
CA PHE A 125 8.26 -5.04 -7.19
C PHE A 125 8.62 -4.27 -8.46
N GLN A 126 8.08 -4.67 -9.62
CA GLN A 126 8.15 -3.85 -10.83
C GLN A 126 7.21 -2.65 -10.66
N CYS A 127 7.70 -1.44 -10.91
CA CYS A 127 6.89 -0.22 -10.85
C CYS A 127 6.42 0.15 -12.26
N PHE A 128 5.12 0.45 -12.40
CA PHE A 128 4.53 0.78 -13.70
C PHE A 128 4.40 2.29 -13.90
N LYS A 129 4.67 2.74 -15.13
CA LYS A 129 4.45 4.11 -15.60
C LYS A 129 3.00 4.32 -16.01
N LEU A 130 2.55 5.57 -16.03
CA LEU A 130 1.19 5.91 -16.46
C LEU A 130 0.93 5.51 -17.93
N SER A 131 1.99 5.44 -18.73
CA SER A 131 1.97 4.98 -20.12
C SER A 131 1.89 3.47 -20.30
N ASP A 132 2.09 2.69 -19.22
CA ASP A 132 2.10 1.23 -19.31
C ASP A 132 0.65 0.72 -19.29
N ASP A 133 0.32 -0.21 -20.20
CA ASP A 133 -1.01 -0.80 -20.29
C ASP A 133 -1.39 -1.52 -18.98
N GLU A 134 -0.42 -2.11 -18.30
CA GLU A 134 -0.57 -2.74 -16.98
C GLU A 134 -1.00 -1.73 -15.91
N TYR A 135 -0.48 -0.50 -15.94
CA TYR A 135 -0.92 0.56 -15.02
C TYR A 135 -2.40 0.87 -15.26
N VAL A 136 -2.79 1.08 -16.51
CA VAL A 136 -4.17 1.39 -16.89
C VAL A 136 -5.10 0.24 -16.52
N TYR A 137 -4.70 -1.00 -16.80
CA TYR A 137 -5.45 -2.21 -16.47
C TYR A 137 -5.68 -2.35 -14.95
N GLY A 138 -4.61 -2.25 -14.14
CA GLY A 138 -4.71 -2.37 -12.69
C GLY A 138 -5.59 -1.28 -12.07
N LEU A 139 -5.46 -0.04 -12.55
CA LEU A 139 -6.26 1.08 -12.05
C LEU A 139 -7.74 0.96 -12.42
N LYS A 140 -8.08 0.47 -13.61
CA LYS A 140 -9.48 0.19 -13.98
C LYS A 140 -10.12 -0.80 -13.02
N ARG A 141 -9.44 -1.91 -12.71
CA ARG A 141 -9.93 -2.90 -11.74
C ARG A 141 -10.20 -2.29 -10.36
N ILE A 142 -9.29 -1.44 -9.89
CA ILE A 142 -9.46 -0.72 -8.61
C ILE A 142 -10.69 0.20 -8.67
N ILE A 143 -10.83 0.99 -9.74
CA ILE A 143 -11.93 1.94 -9.90
C ILE A 143 -13.28 1.20 -9.95
N ASP A 144 -13.36 0.10 -10.69
CA ASP A 144 -14.57 -0.72 -10.80
C ASP A 144 -14.98 -1.35 -9.46
N ALA A 145 -14.04 -1.56 -8.54
CA ALA A 145 -14.28 -2.10 -7.21
C ALA A 145 -14.66 -1.02 -6.16
N VAL A 146 -14.56 0.28 -6.48
CA VAL A 146 -14.83 1.39 -5.53
C VAL A 146 -16.20 1.31 -4.84
N PRO A 147 -17.32 1.00 -5.53
CA PRO A 147 -18.60 0.85 -4.86
C PRO A 147 -18.59 -0.26 -3.81
N LEU A 148 -17.92 -1.38 -4.10
CA LEU A 148 -17.80 -2.53 -3.19
C LEU A 148 -16.94 -2.18 -1.97
N PHE A 149 -15.88 -1.39 -2.14
CA PHE A 149 -15.08 -0.90 -1.02
C PHE A 149 -15.93 -0.12 -0.01
N LYS A 150 -16.75 0.82 -0.48
CA LYS A 150 -17.62 1.61 0.40
C LYS A 150 -18.54 0.73 1.24
N THR A 151 -19.24 -0.18 0.58
CA THR A 151 -20.15 -1.11 1.25
C THR A 151 -19.41 -1.98 2.26
N ALA A 152 -18.24 -2.51 1.89
CA ALA A 152 -17.44 -3.35 2.77
C ALA A 152 -16.91 -2.59 3.99
N ILE A 153 -16.49 -1.33 3.84
CA ILE A 153 -16.06 -0.46 4.95
C ILE A 153 -17.22 -0.26 5.94
N ILE A 154 -18.38 0.16 5.44
CA ILE A 154 -19.55 0.42 6.29
C ILE A 154 -19.98 -0.85 7.03
N ASN A 155 -20.11 -1.97 6.32
CA ASN A 155 -20.48 -3.25 6.93
C ASN A 155 -19.47 -3.71 7.99
N THR A 156 -18.17 -3.51 7.74
CA THR A 156 -17.11 -3.88 8.68
C THR A 156 -17.24 -3.05 9.96
N LEU A 157 -17.44 -1.73 9.85
CA LEU A 157 -17.60 -0.83 10.99
C LEU A 157 -18.88 -1.16 11.80
N ASP A 158 -19.99 -1.38 11.11
CA ASP A 158 -21.27 -1.72 11.77
C ASP A 158 -21.20 -3.07 12.50
N ASN A 159 -20.52 -4.06 11.93
CA ASN A 159 -20.32 -5.37 12.57
C ASN A 159 -19.32 -5.30 13.72
N PHE A 160 -18.28 -4.48 13.62
CA PHE A 160 -17.31 -4.32 14.69
C PHE A 160 -17.98 -3.75 15.94
N ARG A 161 -18.79 -2.70 15.79
CA ARG A 161 -19.57 -2.10 16.88
C ARG A 161 -20.48 -3.11 17.60
N LYS A 162 -21.03 -4.09 16.88
CA LYS A 162 -21.86 -5.17 17.46
C LYS A 162 -21.04 -6.22 18.21
N ASN A 163 -19.79 -6.43 17.83
CA ASN A 163 -18.92 -7.49 18.34
C ASN A 163 -17.90 -7.04 19.40
N ILE A 164 -17.65 -5.74 19.58
CA ILE A 164 -16.81 -5.20 20.68
C ILE A 164 -17.30 -5.71 22.05
N ASN A 165 -18.60 -5.84 22.25
CA ASN A 165 -19.18 -6.34 23.51
C ASN A 165 -18.91 -7.84 23.78
N VAL A 166 -18.34 -8.58 22.82
CA VAL A 166 -18.06 -10.03 22.90
C VAL A 166 -16.55 -10.32 22.99
N LEU A 167 -15.68 -9.31 22.88
CA LEU A 167 -14.23 -9.49 22.70
C LEU A 167 -13.45 -9.89 23.96
N ASN A 168 -14.06 -9.81 25.15
CA ASN A 168 -13.41 -10.20 26.41
C ASN A 168 -13.06 -11.70 26.48
N ASP A 169 -13.74 -12.57 25.75
CA ASP A 169 -13.52 -14.03 25.82
C ASP A 169 -12.33 -14.52 24.95
N LYS A 170 -11.79 -13.70 24.03
CA LYS A 170 -10.75 -14.13 23.08
C LYS A 170 -9.31 -13.85 23.53
N MET A 171 -9.10 -13.05 24.57
CA MET A 171 -7.76 -12.76 25.11
C MET A 171 -7.08 -13.99 25.73
N GLU A 172 -7.81 -15.03 26.09
CA GLU A 172 -7.23 -16.27 26.63
C GLU A 172 -6.39 -17.06 25.61
N ASN A 173 -6.69 -16.92 24.31
CA ASN A 173 -5.97 -17.63 23.24
C ASN A 173 -4.65 -16.96 22.82
N SER A 174 -4.36 -15.74 23.26
CA SER A 174 -3.11 -15.03 22.91
C SER A 174 -1.90 -15.60 23.65
N LYS A 175 -2.06 -16.05 24.90
CA LYS A 175 -1.00 -16.64 25.74
C LYS A 175 -0.34 -17.88 25.11
N ASN A 176 -1.11 -18.67 24.37
CA ASN A 176 -0.58 -19.83 23.64
C ASN A 176 0.27 -19.44 22.41
N ARG A 177 0.08 -18.24 21.85
CA ARG A 177 0.87 -17.77 20.69
C ARG A 177 2.27 -17.32 21.10
N GLU A 178 2.42 -16.77 22.30
CA GLU A 178 3.71 -16.33 22.84
C GLU A 178 4.67 -17.51 23.01
N LEU A 179 4.18 -18.60 23.61
CA LEU A 179 4.93 -19.86 23.73
C LEU A 179 5.35 -20.44 22.37
N LEU A 180 4.47 -20.33 21.36
CA LEU A 180 4.75 -20.79 20.01
C LEU A 180 5.82 -19.92 19.32
N ALA A 181 5.76 -18.60 19.53
CA ALA A 181 6.74 -17.65 19.01
C ALA A 181 8.13 -17.90 19.62
N GLU A 182 8.21 -18.08 20.94
CA GLU A 182 9.46 -18.37 21.63
C GLU A 182 10.07 -19.71 21.17
N LYS A 183 9.24 -20.75 21.02
CA LYS A 183 9.66 -22.03 20.44
C LYS A 183 10.25 -21.88 19.04
N ASN A 184 9.60 -21.08 18.19
CA ASN A 184 10.08 -20.81 16.83
C ASN A 184 11.39 -20.03 16.82
N TYR A 185 11.51 -19.00 17.68
CA TYR A 185 12.74 -18.24 17.86
C TYR A 185 13.91 -19.14 18.25
N ASN A 186 13.75 -19.94 19.30
CA ASN A 186 14.80 -20.84 19.79
C ASN A 186 15.21 -21.87 18.73
N LYS A 187 14.24 -22.39 17.96
CA LYS A 187 14.51 -23.29 16.84
C LYS A 187 15.37 -22.62 15.77
N LEU A 188 15.02 -21.40 15.36
CA LEU A 188 15.75 -20.64 14.34
C LEU A 188 17.15 -20.23 14.81
N LEU A 189 17.28 -19.80 16.07
CA LEU A 189 18.56 -19.49 16.69
C LEU A 189 19.47 -20.72 16.71
N GLY A 190 18.93 -21.89 17.06
CA GLY A 190 19.66 -23.15 17.02
C GLY A 190 20.11 -23.56 15.61
N TYR A 191 19.39 -23.17 14.56
CA TYR A 191 19.86 -23.35 13.18
C TYR A 191 20.99 -22.37 12.84
N LEU A 192 20.85 -21.10 13.18
CA LEU A 192 21.85 -20.06 12.91
C LEU A 192 23.21 -20.42 13.52
N LEU A 193 23.20 -20.89 14.77
CA LEU A 193 24.40 -21.28 15.51
C LEU A 193 25.05 -22.57 14.99
N LYS A 194 24.37 -23.36 14.14
CA LYS A 194 24.94 -24.55 13.48
C LYS A 194 25.55 -24.24 12.11
N VAL A 195 25.31 -23.05 11.58
CA VAL A 195 25.81 -22.59 10.27
C VAL A 195 27.04 -21.68 10.43
N GLN A 196 27.37 -21.27 11.66
CA GLN A 196 28.67 -20.69 12.05
C GLN A 196 29.66 -21.78 12.44
#